data_AF-A4G8V9-F1
#
_entry.id   AF-A4G8V9-F1
#
_cell.length_a   1.000
_cell.length_b   1.000
_cell.length_c   1.000
_cell.angle_alpha   90.00
_cell.angle_beta   90.00
_cell.angle_gamma   90.00
#
_symmetry.space_group_name_H-M   'P 1'
#
loop_
_entity.id
_entity.type
_entity.pdbx_description
1 polymer ?
#
loop_
_entity_poly.entity_id
_entity_poly.type
_entity_poly.pdbx_seq_one_letter_code
_entity_poly.pdbx_strand_id
1 'polypeptide(L)'
;MHASAVAVAFPRLEDPQLQAYLTTLQGNYQQYLANRNTYFTPPAESKAWPCTVSPAILAAISGTVDSDDNPLQKKLLLLDARAKNSEPVRHIFANRTFYPVSAECKNGKLHGPLEFWVEFDQTVVADELSSHFRILKRVRTTVVQNKLNGPVLNEGINLRFSIRYSDPDTAAMMAAQPAMKTHSVFFETTLATNPPVMQATETSLRHTEVNGEPTVTLRTIRNYDAKRTEEINYGMFGPLAKPSYKTLYKEGRRHGLEIIYAGMIGDNHIPPSTQCWDEGERILTTDCTVD
;
A
#
# COMPACT_ATOMS: atom_id res chain seq x y z
N MET A 1 11.82 19.61 -23.28
CA MET A 1 12.67 19.90 -22.11
C MET A 1 12.87 18.60 -21.37
N HIS A 2 14.09 18.06 -21.34
CA HIS A 2 14.39 16.87 -20.54
C HIS A 2 14.56 17.36 -19.10
N ALA A 3 13.57 17.10 -18.25
CA ALA A 3 13.74 17.28 -16.81
C ALA A 3 14.90 16.36 -16.40
N SER A 4 16.03 16.94 -15.99
CA SER A 4 17.11 16.19 -15.37
C SER A 4 16.52 15.44 -14.18
N ALA A 5 16.55 14.11 -14.24
CA ALA A 5 16.09 13.26 -13.15
C ALA A 5 16.96 13.57 -11.92
N VAL A 6 16.43 14.37 -11.00
CA VAL A 6 17.05 14.57 -9.69
C VAL A 6 17.10 13.19 -9.05
N ALA A 7 18.30 12.71 -8.75
CA ALA A 7 18.48 11.44 -8.07
C ALA A 7 17.74 11.49 -6.72
N VAL A 8 16.70 10.68 -6.58
CA VAL A 8 15.92 10.59 -5.35
C VAL A 8 16.82 9.95 -4.28
N ALA A 9 17.12 10.71 -3.22
CA ALA A 9 17.88 10.22 -2.08
C ALA A 9 16.96 9.42 -1.14
N PHE A 10 17.08 8.09 -1.19
CA PHE A 10 16.33 7.19 -0.32
C PHE A 10 17.00 7.05 1.05
N PRO A 11 16.21 6.78 2.12
CA PRO A 11 16.77 6.54 3.44
C PRO A 11 17.51 5.21 3.49
N ARG A 12 18.45 5.09 4.42
CA ARG A 12 18.99 3.80 4.84
C ARG A 12 18.10 3.26 5.96
N LEU A 13 17.54 2.08 5.75
CA LEU A 13 16.73 1.38 6.73
C LEU A 13 17.63 0.53 7.63
N GLU A 14 17.34 0.51 8.93
CA GLU A 14 18.11 -0.25 9.91
C GLU A 14 17.87 -1.75 9.80
N ASP A 15 16.64 -2.14 9.47
CA ASP A 15 16.26 -3.54 9.29
C ASP A 15 16.78 -4.07 7.93
N PRO A 16 17.63 -5.12 7.91
CA PRO A 16 18.22 -5.63 6.67
C PRO A 16 17.20 -6.17 5.67
N GLN A 17 16.08 -6.74 6.14
CA GLN A 17 15.04 -7.27 5.27
C GLN A 17 14.30 -6.13 4.58
N LEU A 18 13.89 -5.11 5.34
CA LEU A 18 13.29 -3.91 4.76
C LEU A 18 14.25 -3.17 3.83
N GLN A 19 15.54 -3.11 4.16
CA GLN A 19 16.56 -2.53 3.28
C GLN A 19 16.70 -3.30 1.96
N ALA A 20 16.63 -4.63 1.99
CA ALA A 20 16.65 -5.46 0.78
C ALA A 20 15.41 -5.22 -0.09
N TYR A 21 14.23 -5.09 0.53
CA TYR A 21 12.99 -4.72 -0.16
C TYR A 21 13.12 -3.34 -0.80
N LEU A 22 13.54 -2.32 -0.04
CA LEU A 22 13.75 -0.98 -0.56
C LEU A 22 14.71 -0.96 -1.75
N THR A 23 15.81 -1.72 -1.70
CA THR A 23 16.77 -1.82 -2.81
C THR A 23 16.11 -2.37 -4.09
N THR A 24 15.23 -3.36 -3.94
CA THR A 24 14.45 -3.92 -5.06
C THR A 24 13.49 -2.87 -5.64
N LEU A 25 12.76 -2.16 -4.77
CA LEU A 25 11.82 -1.12 -5.19
C LEU A 25 12.52 0.07 -5.86
N GLN A 26 13.70 0.46 -5.38
CA GLN A 26 14.52 1.49 -6.02
C GLN A 26 14.89 1.10 -7.44
N GLY A 27 15.33 -0.14 -7.66
CA GLY A 27 15.66 -0.64 -9.00
C GLY A 27 14.46 -0.56 -9.96
N ASN A 28 13.30 -1.03 -9.52
CA ASN A 28 12.06 -0.97 -10.30
C ASN A 28 11.63 0.48 -10.57
N TYR A 29 11.73 1.36 -9.57
CA TYR A 29 11.39 2.76 -9.71
C TYR A 29 12.30 3.48 -10.72
N GLN A 30 13.61 3.19 -10.72
CA GLN A 30 14.53 3.73 -11.73
C GLN A 30 14.18 3.23 -13.15
N GLN A 31 13.81 1.95 -13.29
CA GLN A 31 13.34 1.43 -14.58
C GLN A 31 12.05 2.11 -15.04
N TYR A 32 11.13 2.39 -14.11
CA TYR A 32 9.93 3.17 -14.38
C TYR A 32 10.26 4.58 -14.86
N LEU A 33 11.15 5.31 -14.17
CA LEU A 33 11.56 6.65 -14.57
C LEU A 33 12.19 6.66 -15.98
N ALA A 34 12.96 5.64 -16.32
CA ALA A 34 13.55 5.48 -17.65
C ALA A 34 12.54 5.11 -18.74
N ASN A 35 11.42 4.44 -18.39
CA ASN A 35 10.46 3.86 -19.33
C ASN A 35 9.01 4.25 -19.03
N ARG A 36 8.77 5.48 -18.56
CA ARG A 36 7.47 5.90 -17.99
C ARG A 36 6.24 5.54 -18.85
N ASN A 37 6.36 5.65 -20.18
CA ASN A 37 5.26 5.42 -21.12
C ASN A 37 4.96 3.94 -21.38
N THR A 38 5.90 3.03 -21.07
CA THR A 38 5.82 1.61 -21.43
C THR A 38 5.99 0.67 -20.25
N TYR A 39 6.38 1.19 -19.07
CA TYR A 39 6.64 0.37 -17.88
C TYR A 39 5.41 -0.43 -17.43
N PHE A 40 4.24 0.21 -17.44
CA PHE A 40 2.97 -0.42 -17.08
C PHE A 40 2.17 -0.84 -18.32
N THR A 41 2.78 -1.65 -19.18
CA THR A 41 2.11 -2.26 -20.33
C THR A 41 1.99 -3.77 -20.09
N PRO A 42 0.77 -4.33 -19.96
CA PRO A 42 0.60 -5.76 -19.85
C PRO A 42 1.02 -6.44 -21.17
N PRO A 43 1.33 -7.75 -21.16
CA PRO A 43 1.64 -8.47 -22.38
C PRO A 43 0.46 -8.37 -23.37
N ALA A 44 0.77 -8.15 -24.65
CA ALA A 44 -0.25 -8.05 -25.71
C ALA A 44 -1.09 -9.33 -25.83
N GLU A 45 -0.46 -10.48 -25.55
CA GLU A 45 -1.11 -11.78 -25.50
C GLU A 45 -0.94 -12.37 -24.09
N SER A 46 -2.07 -12.61 -23.42
CA SER A 46 -2.06 -13.37 -22.16
C SER A 46 -1.73 -14.82 -22.45
N LYS A 47 -0.78 -15.40 -21.70
CA LYS A 47 -0.56 -16.85 -21.75
C LYS A 47 -1.77 -17.59 -21.17
N ALA A 48 -1.86 -18.89 -21.43
CA ALA A 48 -2.77 -19.76 -20.68
C ALA A 48 -2.14 -20.13 -19.32
N TRP A 49 -2.98 -20.37 -18.31
CA TRP A 49 -2.51 -20.95 -17.06
C TRP A 49 -2.09 -22.42 -17.27
N PRO A 50 -0.96 -22.88 -16.70
CA PRO A 50 -0.46 -24.25 -16.90
C PRO A 50 -1.23 -25.32 -16.10
N CYS A 51 -2.16 -24.90 -15.24
CA CYS A 51 -3.12 -25.76 -14.56
C CYS A 51 -4.37 -24.94 -14.21
N THR A 52 -5.42 -25.59 -13.74
CA THR A 52 -6.64 -24.90 -13.27
C THR A 52 -6.32 -24.05 -12.03
N VAL A 53 -6.46 -22.74 -12.17
CA VAL A 53 -6.32 -21.78 -11.06
C VAL A 53 -7.66 -21.10 -10.83
N SER A 54 -8.18 -21.14 -9.60
CA SER A 54 -9.43 -20.46 -9.30
C SER A 54 -9.22 -18.95 -9.17
N PRO A 55 -10.23 -18.13 -9.52
CA PRO A 55 -10.17 -16.68 -9.29
C PRO A 55 -9.90 -16.30 -7.83
N ALA A 56 -10.40 -17.10 -6.87
CA ALA A 56 -10.17 -16.88 -5.44
C ALA A 56 -8.68 -17.01 -5.05
N ILE A 57 -7.95 -17.97 -5.65
CA ILE A 57 -6.50 -18.10 -5.43
C ILE A 57 -5.77 -16.86 -5.95
N LEU A 58 -6.11 -16.41 -7.15
CA LEU A 58 -5.49 -15.22 -7.76
C LEU A 58 -5.83 -13.94 -6.99
N ALA A 59 -7.06 -13.81 -6.49
CA ALA A 59 -7.47 -12.69 -5.65
C ALA A 59 -6.71 -12.66 -4.32
N ALA A 60 -6.51 -13.81 -3.68
CA ALA A 60 -5.72 -13.92 -2.46
C ALA A 60 -4.26 -13.56 -2.69
N ILE A 61 -3.64 -14.10 -3.75
CA ILE A 61 -2.23 -13.82 -4.10
C ILE A 61 -2.02 -12.34 -4.45
N SER A 62 -2.96 -11.74 -5.18
CA SER A 62 -2.88 -10.33 -5.57
C SER A 62 -3.43 -9.38 -4.51
N GLY A 63 -3.91 -9.85 -3.35
CA GLY A 63 -4.47 -8.98 -2.32
C GLY A 63 -5.72 -8.20 -2.77
N THR A 64 -6.50 -8.74 -3.71
CA THR A 64 -7.77 -8.14 -4.19
C THR A 64 -8.98 -8.88 -3.63
N VAL A 65 -8.90 -9.30 -2.36
CA VAL A 65 -10.01 -9.91 -1.62
C VAL A 65 -10.71 -8.81 -0.85
N ASP A 66 -12.04 -8.76 -0.97
CA ASP A 66 -12.86 -7.76 -0.28
C ASP A 66 -12.65 -7.85 1.24
N SER A 67 -12.71 -6.70 1.93
CA SER A 67 -12.44 -6.66 3.37
C SER A 67 -13.35 -7.59 4.18
N ASP A 68 -14.60 -7.77 3.75
CA ASP A 68 -15.59 -8.63 4.42
C ASP A 68 -15.33 -10.14 4.25
N ASP A 69 -14.60 -10.51 3.19
CA ASP A 69 -14.24 -11.90 2.84
C ASP A 69 -12.83 -12.27 3.31
N ASN A 70 -12.01 -11.28 3.64
CA ASN A 70 -10.68 -11.48 4.22
C ASN A 70 -10.79 -11.58 5.76
N PRO A 71 -10.48 -12.74 6.38
CA PRO A 71 -10.67 -12.93 7.82
C PRO A 71 -9.93 -11.92 8.70
N LEU A 72 -8.75 -11.48 8.24
CA LEU A 72 -7.92 -10.52 8.97
C LEU A 72 -8.51 -9.12 8.90
N GLN A 73 -8.87 -8.68 7.69
CA GLN A 73 -9.50 -7.37 7.48
C GLN A 73 -10.86 -7.32 8.18
N LYS A 74 -11.67 -8.37 8.08
CA LYS A 74 -12.92 -8.49 8.83
C LYS A 74 -12.73 -8.34 10.34
N LYS A 75 -11.67 -8.93 10.90
CA LYS A 75 -11.31 -8.74 12.31
C LYS A 75 -10.99 -7.27 12.61
N LEU A 76 -10.22 -6.60 11.76
CA LEU A 76 -9.91 -5.18 11.90
C LEU A 76 -11.17 -4.31 11.81
N LEU A 77 -12.03 -4.52 10.81
CA LEU A 77 -13.32 -3.83 10.69
C LEU A 77 -14.16 -3.94 11.97
N LEU A 78 -14.18 -5.13 12.60
CA LEU A 78 -14.89 -5.36 13.86
C LEU A 78 -14.23 -4.67 15.06
N LEU A 79 -12.90 -4.55 15.08
CA LEU A 79 -12.18 -3.83 16.14
C LEU A 79 -12.41 -2.33 16.02
N ASP A 80 -12.34 -1.79 14.81
CA ASP A 80 -12.56 -0.38 14.50
C ASP A 80 -14.00 0.04 14.82
N ALA A 81 -14.99 -0.75 14.40
CA ALA A 81 -16.40 -0.50 14.73
C ALA A 81 -16.67 -0.44 16.25
N ARG A 82 -15.85 -1.11 17.08
CA ARG A 82 -15.95 -1.05 18.54
C ARG A 82 -15.28 0.17 19.15
N ALA A 83 -14.29 0.74 18.47
CA ALA A 83 -13.49 1.85 18.97
C ALA A 83 -14.22 3.21 18.92
N LYS A 84 -15.44 3.28 18.37
CA LYS A 84 -16.35 4.45 18.34
C LYS A 84 -15.80 5.77 17.75
N ASN A 85 -14.55 5.80 17.29
CA ASN A 85 -13.87 7.04 16.89
C ASN A 85 -13.81 7.25 15.37
N SER A 86 -14.17 6.25 14.55
CA SER A 86 -14.33 6.36 13.10
C SER A 86 -15.02 5.11 12.52
N GLU A 87 -15.80 5.26 11.44
CA GLU A 87 -16.28 4.07 10.71
C GLU A 87 -15.10 3.30 10.08
N PRO A 88 -15.17 1.96 10.04
CA PRO A 88 -14.10 1.14 9.52
C PRO A 88 -13.97 1.28 7.99
N VAL A 89 -12.74 1.44 7.51
CA VAL A 89 -12.46 1.59 6.08
C VAL A 89 -12.61 0.24 5.36
N ARG A 90 -13.53 0.15 4.39
CA ARG A 90 -13.77 -1.08 3.63
C ARG A 90 -13.18 -1.00 2.23
N HIS A 91 -12.51 -2.06 1.80
CA HIS A 91 -12.01 -2.24 0.45
C HIS A 91 -12.89 -3.25 -0.29
N ILE A 92 -13.43 -2.85 -1.43
CA ILE A 92 -14.28 -3.67 -2.31
C ILE A 92 -13.59 -3.72 -3.67
N PHE A 93 -13.47 -4.91 -4.24
CA PHE A 93 -12.81 -5.10 -5.54
C PHE A 93 -13.74 -5.76 -6.55
N ALA A 94 -13.73 -5.26 -7.78
CA ALA A 94 -14.60 -5.72 -8.87
C ALA A 94 -13.85 -5.79 -10.21
N ASN A 95 -14.50 -6.37 -11.22
CA ASN A 95 -14.02 -6.40 -12.62
C ASN A 95 -12.57 -6.88 -12.80
N ARG A 96 -12.16 -7.88 -12.02
CA ARG A 96 -10.80 -8.41 -11.99
C ARG A 96 -10.49 -9.18 -13.29
N THR A 97 -9.48 -8.73 -14.02
CA THR A 97 -8.96 -9.41 -15.22
C THR A 97 -7.49 -9.76 -15.00
N PHE A 98 -7.13 -11.04 -15.18
CA PHE A 98 -5.79 -11.55 -14.92
C PHE A 98 -5.07 -11.92 -16.22
N TYR A 99 -3.81 -11.51 -16.35
CA TYR A 99 -2.94 -11.78 -17.49
C TYR A 99 -1.68 -12.51 -17.01
N PRO A 100 -1.65 -13.85 -16.99
CA PRO A 100 -0.46 -14.63 -16.66
C PRO A 100 0.73 -14.31 -17.56
N VAL A 101 1.91 -14.19 -16.94
CA VAL A 101 3.20 -14.00 -17.61
C VAL A 101 4.08 -15.25 -17.46
N SER A 102 4.15 -15.79 -16.25
CA SER A 102 4.83 -17.05 -15.93
C SER A 102 4.17 -17.72 -14.74
N ALA A 103 3.96 -19.04 -14.83
CA ALA A 103 3.47 -19.84 -13.73
C ALA A 103 4.01 -21.26 -13.89
N GLU A 104 4.12 -21.97 -12.78
CA GLU A 104 4.50 -23.38 -12.75
C GLU A 104 3.46 -24.15 -11.96
N CYS A 105 3.26 -25.42 -12.34
CA CYS A 105 2.32 -26.29 -11.65
C CYS A 105 2.97 -27.61 -11.25
N LYS A 106 2.64 -28.06 -10.04
CA LYS A 106 2.98 -29.38 -9.50
C LYS A 106 1.73 -30.01 -8.94
N ASN A 107 1.41 -31.21 -9.39
CA ASN A 107 0.19 -31.95 -9.00
C ASN A 107 -1.10 -31.14 -9.22
N GLY A 108 -1.20 -30.45 -10.37
CA GLY A 108 -2.37 -29.66 -10.75
C GLY A 108 -2.58 -28.38 -9.93
N LYS A 109 -1.59 -27.95 -9.13
CA LYS A 109 -1.62 -26.72 -8.32
C LYS A 109 -0.44 -25.83 -8.65
N LEU A 110 -0.59 -24.53 -8.50
CA LEU A 110 0.51 -23.57 -8.64
C LEU A 110 1.64 -23.88 -7.65
N HIS A 111 2.86 -23.97 -8.16
CA HIS A 111 4.05 -24.30 -7.39
C HIS A 111 5.30 -23.83 -8.14
N GLY A 112 6.05 -22.89 -7.56
CA GLY A 112 7.21 -22.26 -8.18
C GLY A 112 7.05 -20.74 -8.31
N PRO A 113 7.91 -20.09 -9.10
CA PRO A 113 7.78 -18.68 -9.46
C PRO A 113 6.44 -18.40 -10.16
N LEU A 114 5.83 -17.27 -9.82
CA LEU A 114 4.56 -16.82 -10.36
C LEU A 114 4.65 -15.33 -10.68
N GLU A 115 4.27 -15.00 -11.91
CA GLU A 115 4.10 -13.63 -12.38
C GLU A 115 2.81 -13.50 -13.20
N PHE A 116 2.04 -12.47 -12.89
CA PHE A 116 0.87 -12.08 -13.68
C PHE A 116 0.57 -10.60 -13.50
N TRP A 117 -0.18 -10.05 -14.46
CA TRP A 117 -0.83 -8.75 -14.31
C TRP A 117 -2.27 -8.96 -13.85
N VAL A 118 -2.80 -8.00 -13.12
CA VAL A 118 -4.21 -7.90 -12.79
C VAL A 118 -4.68 -6.48 -12.98
N GLU A 119 -5.78 -6.32 -13.71
CA GLU A 119 -6.53 -5.08 -13.77
C GLU A 119 -7.82 -5.24 -12.97
N PHE A 120 -8.18 -4.27 -12.16
CA PHE A 120 -9.37 -4.33 -11.32
C PHE A 120 -9.88 -2.94 -10.94
N ASP A 121 -11.16 -2.88 -10.58
CA ASP A 121 -11.74 -1.73 -9.92
C ASP A 121 -11.64 -1.92 -8.40
N GLN A 122 -11.27 -0.86 -7.68
CA GLN A 122 -11.26 -0.82 -6.23
C GLN A 122 -12.14 0.34 -5.75
N THR A 123 -13.01 0.06 -4.80
CA THR A 123 -13.70 1.09 -4.01
C THR A 123 -13.22 1.00 -2.58
N VAL A 124 -12.75 2.13 -2.06
CA VAL A 124 -12.42 2.33 -0.64
C VAL A 124 -13.54 3.15 -0.04
N VAL A 125 -14.31 2.56 0.87
CA VAL A 125 -15.45 3.20 1.54
C VAL A 125 -15.00 3.65 2.93
N ALA A 126 -15.15 4.94 3.19
CA ALA A 126 -15.09 5.55 4.51
C ALA A 126 -16.42 6.27 4.78
N ASP A 127 -16.59 6.83 5.98
CA ASP A 127 -17.83 7.48 6.43
C ASP A 127 -18.27 8.62 5.48
N GLU A 128 -17.43 9.64 5.36
CA GLU A 128 -17.76 10.88 4.65
C GLU A 128 -17.48 10.81 3.13
N LEU A 129 -16.73 9.80 2.68
CA LEU A 129 -16.34 9.68 1.29
C LEU A 129 -16.06 8.23 0.86
N SER A 130 -16.17 8.00 -0.44
CA SER A 130 -15.65 6.82 -1.09
C SER A 130 -14.68 7.19 -2.21
N SER A 131 -13.57 6.46 -2.27
CA SER A 131 -12.56 6.59 -3.32
C SER A 131 -12.68 5.43 -4.29
N HIS A 132 -12.77 5.72 -5.58
CA HIS A 132 -12.86 4.72 -6.65
C HIS A 132 -11.63 4.77 -7.53
N PHE A 133 -11.07 3.60 -7.78
CA PHE A 133 -9.87 3.42 -8.57
C PHE A 133 -10.11 2.37 -9.65
N ARG A 134 -9.49 2.57 -10.82
CA ARG A 134 -9.18 1.49 -11.75
C ARG A 134 -7.67 1.30 -11.72
N ILE A 135 -7.20 0.11 -11.38
CA ILE A 135 -5.79 -0.16 -11.11
C ILE A 135 -5.31 -1.25 -12.04
N LEU A 136 -4.14 -1.04 -12.64
CA LEU A 136 -3.36 -2.09 -13.27
C LEU A 136 -2.15 -2.40 -12.38
N LYS A 137 -1.95 -3.67 -12.08
CA LYS A 137 -0.90 -4.15 -11.17
C LYS A 137 -0.19 -5.37 -11.72
N ARG A 138 1.13 -5.39 -11.67
CA ARG A 138 1.98 -6.57 -11.85
C ARG A 138 2.27 -7.20 -10.49
N VAL A 139 2.14 -8.52 -10.40
CA VAL A 139 2.40 -9.31 -9.20
C VAL A 139 3.50 -10.32 -9.50
N ARG A 140 4.56 -10.33 -8.68
CA ARG A 140 5.69 -11.27 -8.75
C ARG A 140 5.88 -11.93 -7.39
N THR A 141 5.87 -13.26 -7.33
CA THR A 141 6.00 -14.02 -6.08
C THR A 141 6.45 -15.46 -6.33
N THR A 142 6.73 -16.19 -5.26
CA THR A 142 6.80 -17.65 -5.27
C THR A 142 5.56 -18.23 -4.59
N VAL A 143 5.06 -19.36 -5.09
CA VAL A 143 3.94 -20.10 -4.50
C VAL A 143 4.27 -21.56 -4.29
N VAL A 144 3.68 -22.18 -3.27
CA VAL A 144 3.78 -23.61 -2.99
C VAL A 144 2.38 -24.14 -2.75
N GLN A 145 1.89 -24.98 -3.68
CA GLN A 145 0.56 -25.58 -3.62
C GLN A 145 -0.57 -24.53 -3.46
N ASN A 146 -0.59 -23.53 -4.36
CA ASN A 146 -1.53 -22.40 -4.37
C ASN A 146 -1.40 -21.39 -3.21
N LYS A 147 -0.40 -21.53 -2.34
CA LYS A 147 -0.17 -20.60 -1.23
C LYS A 147 1.07 -19.76 -1.47
N LEU A 148 1.04 -18.50 -1.04
CA LEU A 148 2.21 -17.63 -1.04
C LEU A 148 3.36 -18.27 -0.24
N ASN A 149 4.57 -18.16 -0.76
CA ASN A 149 5.79 -18.65 -0.11
C ASN A 149 6.91 -17.62 -0.26
N GLY A 150 6.96 -16.68 0.68
CA GLY A 150 7.94 -15.59 0.71
C GLY A 150 7.37 -14.24 0.31
N PRO A 151 8.22 -13.29 -0.11
CA PRO A 151 7.79 -11.94 -0.44
C PRO A 151 6.98 -11.89 -1.74
N VAL A 152 5.97 -11.03 -1.73
CA VAL A 152 5.19 -10.64 -2.90
C VAL A 152 5.62 -9.24 -3.31
N LEU A 153 6.06 -9.09 -4.55
CA LEU A 153 6.35 -7.81 -5.16
C LEU A 153 5.16 -7.38 -6.01
N ASN A 154 4.61 -6.23 -5.68
CA ASN A 154 3.49 -5.59 -6.34
C ASN A 154 3.95 -4.27 -6.96
N GLU A 155 3.60 -4.04 -8.21
CA GLU A 155 3.92 -2.79 -8.90
C GLU A 155 2.69 -2.38 -9.68
N GLY A 156 2.22 -1.14 -9.56
CA GLY A 156 1.01 -0.76 -10.25
C GLY A 156 0.84 0.72 -10.48
N ILE A 157 -0.21 1.02 -11.24
CA ILE A 157 -0.61 2.35 -11.66
C ILE A 157 -2.11 2.52 -11.46
N ASN A 158 -2.50 3.70 -10.99
CA ASN A 158 -3.89 4.13 -11.02
C ASN A 158 -4.23 4.62 -12.44
N LEU A 159 -4.99 3.81 -13.19
CA LEU A 159 -5.49 4.17 -14.52
C LEU A 159 -6.59 5.22 -14.44
N ARG A 160 -7.38 5.19 -13.35
CA ARG A 160 -8.43 6.16 -13.06
C ARG A 160 -8.56 6.34 -11.55
N PHE A 161 -8.88 7.55 -11.12
CA PHE A 161 -9.23 7.89 -9.74
C PHE A 161 -10.41 8.85 -9.71
N SER A 162 -11.32 8.66 -8.77
CA SER A 162 -12.38 9.62 -8.45
C SER A 162 -12.81 9.48 -7.00
N ILE A 163 -13.25 10.57 -6.38
CA ILE A 163 -13.82 10.60 -5.03
C ILE A 163 -15.32 10.89 -5.15
N ARG A 164 -16.13 10.26 -4.31
CA ARG A 164 -17.52 10.63 -4.06
C ARG A 164 -17.67 11.00 -2.60
N TYR A 165 -18.31 12.12 -2.33
CA TYR A 165 -18.60 12.58 -0.98
C TYR A 165 -20.03 12.19 -0.60
N SER A 166 -20.22 11.76 0.64
CA SER A 166 -21.52 11.39 1.18
C SER A 166 -22.41 12.61 1.39
N ASP A 167 -21.80 13.74 1.79
CA ASP A 167 -22.48 15.02 1.99
C ASP A 167 -22.71 15.78 0.65
N PRO A 168 -23.96 16.13 0.29
CA PRO A 168 -24.27 16.81 -0.97
C PRO A 168 -23.64 18.19 -1.12
N ASP A 169 -23.54 18.96 -0.03
CA ASP A 169 -22.99 20.32 -0.06
C ASP A 169 -21.48 20.27 -0.31
N THR A 170 -20.78 19.36 0.36
CA THR A 170 -19.37 19.05 0.12
C THR A 170 -19.16 18.54 -1.31
N ALA A 171 -20.03 17.65 -1.80
CA ALA A 171 -19.95 17.14 -3.16
C ALA A 171 -20.10 18.27 -4.20
N ALA A 172 -21.05 19.19 -4.01
CA ALA A 172 -21.26 20.34 -4.88
C ALA A 172 -20.07 21.31 -4.83
N MET A 173 -19.55 21.60 -3.64
CA MET A 173 -18.37 22.44 -3.45
C MET A 173 -17.15 21.85 -4.17
N MET A 174 -16.90 20.56 -4.03
CA MET A 174 -15.76 19.89 -4.66
C MET A 174 -15.93 19.75 -6.18
N ALA A 175 -17.16 19.55 -6.67
CA ALA A 175 -17.46 19.51 -8.11
C ALA A 175 -17.23 20.88 -8.80
N ALA A 176 -17.32 21.99 -8.05
CA ALA A 176 -17.02 23.32 -8.55
C ALA A 176 -15.51 23.61 -8.66
N GLN A 177 -14.66 22.79 -8.02
CA GLN A 177 -13.21 22.92 -8.11
C GLN A 177 -12.67 22.36 -9.44
N PRO A 178 -11.61 22.94 -10.01
CA PRO A 178 -10.93 22.35 -11.16
C PRO A 178 -10.50 20.91 -10.88
N ALA A 179 -10.81 20.00 -11.80
CA ALA A 179 -10.39 18.61 -11.68
C ALA A 179 -8.86 18.51 -11.63
N MET A 180 -8.33 17.98 -10.53
CA MET A 180 -6.90 17.73 -10.38
C MET A 180 -6.47 16.60 -11.31
N LYS A 181 -5.40 16.83 -12.08
CA LYS A 181 -4.78 15.75 -12.85
C LYS A 181 -3.85 14.99 -11.93
N THR A 182 -4.20 13.75 -11.60
CA THR A 182 -3.40 12.88 -10.76
C THR A 182 -2.86 11.70 -11.56
N HIS A 183 -1.59 11.40 -11.35
CA HIS A 183 -0.95 10.20 -11.87
C HIS A 183 -0.20 9.57 -10.70
N SER A 184 -0.54 8.33 -10.35
CA SER A 184 0.05 7.66 -9.19
C SER A 184 0.46 6.25 -9.55
N VAL A 185 1.71 5.93 -9.25
CA VAL A 185 2.29 4.60 -9.38
C VAL A 185 2.82 4.15 -8.02
N PHE A 186 2.80 2.85 -7.78
CA PHE A 186 3.27 2.26 -6.53
C PHE A 186 4.13 1.03 -6.79
N PHE A 187 5.06 0.80 -5.87
CA PHE A 187 5.94 -0.36 -5.84
C PHE A 187 5.96 -0.83 -4.39
N GLU A 188 5.63 -2.09 -4.13
CA GLU A 188 5.45 -2.61 -2.79
C GLU A 188 6.05 -4.01 -2.73
N THR A 189 6.78 -4.31 -1.65
CA THR A 189 7.20 -5.67 -1.32
C THR A 189 6.66 -6.02 0.04
N THR A 190 5.93 -7.13 0.12
CA THR A 190 5.21 -7.55 1.32
C THR A 190 5.55 -8.99 1.64
N LEU A 191 6.00 -9.27 2.86
CA LEU A 191 6.24 -10.64 3.30
C LEU A 191 4.91 -11.32 3.60
N ALA A 192 4.51 -12.26 2.75
CA ALA A 192 3.36 -13.09 3.05
C ALA A 192 3.69 -14.05 4.21
N THR A 193 2.94 -13.97 5.30
CA THR A 193 3.04 -14.90 6.42
C THR A 193 1.89 -15.92 6.37
N ASN A 194 2.15 -17.13 6.84
CA ASN A 194 1.12 -18.13 7.05
C ASN A 194 1.26 -18.70 8.49
N PRO A 195 0.31 -18.41 9.40
CA PRO A 195 -0.92 -17.65 9.18
C PRO A 195 -0.68 -16.16 8.88
N PRO A 196 -1.64 -15.47 8.22
CA PRO A 196 -1.58 -14.03 8.02
C PRO A 196 -1.52 -13.29 9.36
N VAL A 197 -0.62 -12.31 9.50
CA VAL A 197 -0.57 -11.37 10.64
C VAL A 197 -1.22 -10.03 10.29
N MET A 198 -1.68 -9.27 11.29
CA MET A 198 -2.52 -8.06 11.11
C MET A 198 -1.92 -6.98 10.21
N GLN A 199 -0.61 -6.81 10.24
CA GLN A 199 0.12 -6.06 9.25
C GLN A 199 1.29 -6.92 8.81
N ALA A 200 1.60 -7.00 7.52
CA ALA A 200 2.73 -7.77 7.04
C ALA A 200 4.00 -6.90 7.05
N THR A 201 5.18 -7.52 7.19
CA THR A 201 6.45 -6.79 7.01
C THR A 201 6.50 -6.31 5.55
N GLU A 202 6.56 -5.00 5.36
CA GLU A 202 6.30 -4.35 4.07
C GLU A 202 7.25 -3.17 3.85
N THR A 203 7.62 -2.96 2.60
CA THR A 203 8.15 -1.67 2.13
C THR A 203 7.32 -1.23 0.93
N SER A 204 6.85 0.01 0.92
CA SER A 204 5.99 0.57 -0.12
C SER A 204 6.46 1.94 -0.54
N LEU A 205 6.75 2.09 -1.82
CA LEU A 205 7.19 3.31 -2.48
C LEU A 205 6.07 3.79 -3.39
N ARG A 206 5.64 5.04 -3.22
CA ARG A 206 4.62 5.66 -4.07
C ARG A 206 5.20 6.90 -4.73
N HIS A 207 4.93 7.04 -6.03
CA HIS A 207 5.20 8.24 -6.79
C HIS A 207 3.87 8.81 -7.27
N THR A 208 3.57 10.04 -6.87
CA THR A 208 2.31 10.71 -7.21
C THR A 208 2.61 12.06 -7.81
N GLU A 209 2.10 12.30 -9.00
CA GLU A 209 2.13 13.59 -9.68
C GLU A 209 0.74 14.23 -9.55
N VAL A 210 0.70 15.45 -9.05
CA VAL A 210 -0.52 16.28 -9.00
C VAL A 210 -0.27 17.51 -9.84
N ASN A 211 -1.04 17.67 -10.92
CA ASN A 211 -0.87 18.76 -11.88
C ASN A 211 0.56 18.88 -12.44
N GLY A 212 1.28 17.75 -12.53
CA GLY A 212 2.66 17.67 -13.02
C GLY A 212 3.73 17.78 -11.93
N GLU A 213 3.36 18.11 -10.69
CA GLU A 213 4.31 18.20 -9.57
C GLU A 213 4.49 16.82 -8.91
N PRO A 214 5.69 16.21 -8.98
CA PRO A 214 5.93 14.88 -8.44
C PRO A 214 6.20 14.91 -6.94
N THR A 215 5.63 13.94 -6.25
CA THR A 215 5.94 13.60 -4.86
C THR A 215 6.31 12.13 -4.77
N VAL A 216 7.27 11.81 -3.92
CA VAL A 216 7.68 10.44 -3.64
C VAL A 216 7.57 10.21 -2.15
N THR A 217 6.82 9.18 -1.76
CA THR A 217 6.69 8.76 -0.37
C THR A 217 7.11 7.32 -0.22
N LEU A 218 7.68 7.01 0.94
CA LEU A 218 8.06 5.65 1.33
C LEU A 218 7.39 5.32 2.65
N ARG A 219 6.86 4.11 2.74
CA ARG A 219 6.30 3.54 3.95
C ARG A 219 6.99 2.22 4.23
N THR A 220 7.28 1.95 5.49
CA THR A 220 7.81 0.67 5.95
C THR A 220 6.96 0.18 7.11
N ILE A 221 6.56 -1.09 7.07
CA ILE A 221 6.03 -1.81 8.23
C ILE A 221 7.04 -2.87 8.65
N ARG A 222 7.42 -2.85 9.92
CA ARG A 222 8.21 -3.91 10.54
C ARG A 222 7.35 -4.66 11.55
N ASN A 223 7.25 -5.99 11.39
CA ASN A 223 6.72 -6.83 12.45
C ASN A 223 7.85 -7.30 13.36
N TYR A 224 7.73 -7.03 14.65
CA TYR A 224 8.63 -7.60 15.66
C TYR A 224 8.18 -9.00 16.06
N ASP A 225 6.86 -9.19 16.19
CA ASP A 225 6.22 -10.46 16.53
C ASP A 225 4.76 -10.49 16.04
N ALA A 226 3.97 -11.47 16.48
CA ALA A 226 2.57 -11.64 16.07
C ALA A 226 1.63 -10.50 16.54
N LYS A 227 2.09 -9.65 17.47
CA LYS A 227 1.29 -8.60 18.11
C LYS A 227 1.87 -7.20 17.89
N ARG A 228 3.18 -7.06 17.78
CA ARG A 228 3.85 -5.76 17.71
C ARG A 228 4.34 -5.42 16.31
N THR A 229 3.93 -4.26 15.82
CA THR A 229 4.34 -3.73 14.53
C THR A 229 4.78 -2.28 14.66
N GLU A 230 5.68 -1.86 13.79
CA GLU A 230 6.14 -0.47 13.67
C GLU A 230 5.92 -0.01 12.25
N GLU A 231 5.34 1.18 12.13
CA GLU A 231 5.19 1.85 10.84
C GLU A 231 6.01 3.13 10.84
N ILE A 232 6.74 3.34 9.75
CA ILE A 232 7.48 4.58 9.50
C ILE A 232 7.13 5.07 8.10
N ASN A 233 6.75 6.34 7.98
CA ASN A 233 6.53 7.02 6.71
C ASN A 233 7.63 8.06 6.49
N TYR A 234 8.03 8.23 5.24
CA TYR A 234 9.07 9.12 4.76
C TYR A 234 8.55 9.93 3.58
N GLY A 235 9.07 11.14 3.38
CA GLY A 235 8.73 11.98 2.22
C GLY A 235 7.36 12.65 2.30
N MET A 236 6.52 12.31 3.28
CA MET A 236 5.17 12.89 3.43
C MET A 236 5.17 14.40 3.70
N PHE A 237 6.11 14.88 4.52
CA PHE A 237 6.23 16.29 4.92
C PHE A 237 7.66 16.81 4.71
N GLY A 238 8.41 16.28 3.75
CA GLY A 238 9.82 16.67 3.64
C GLY A 238 10.65 15.75 2.77
N PRO A 239 11.99 15.77 2.92
CA PRO A 239 12.87 14.94 2.11
C PRO A 239 12.65 13.46 2.42
N LEU A 240 12.66 12.62 1.37
CA LEU A 240 12.49 11.16 1.50
C LEU A 240 13.54 10.50 2.40
N ALA A 241 14.72 11.11 2.52
CA ALA A 241 15.81 10.58 3.35
C ALA A 241 15.54 10.64 4.86
N LYS A 242 14.48 11.33 5.32
CA LYS A 242 14.14 11.47 6.75
C LYS A 242 12.72 10.96 7.04
N PRO A 243 12.49 10.32 8.21
CA PRO A 243 11.16 9.99 8.65
C PRO A 243 10.29 11.25 8.76
N SER A 244 9.07 11.16 8.28
CA SER A 244 7.99 12.15 8.50
C SER A 244 7.11 11.75 9.68
N TYR A 245 6.96 10.44 9.90
CA TYR A 245 6.06 9.87 10.89
C TYR A 245 6.56 8.50 11.34
N LYS A 246 6.40 8.19 12.62
CA LYS A 246 6.66 6.88 13.20
C LYS A 246 5.57 6.54 14.21
N THR A 247 5.10 5.30 14.19
CA THR A 247 4.11 4.80 15.16
C THR A 247 4.34 3.33 15.45
N LEU A 248 3.84 2.88 16.60
CA LEU A 248 3.85 1.48 16.99
C LEU A 248 2.41 1.00 17.12
N TYR A 249 2.21 -0.29 16.86
CA TYR A 249 0.94 -0.96 17.08
C TYR A 249 1.13 -2.18 17.97
N LYS A 250 0.13 -2.43 18.80
CA LYS A 250 -0.04 -3.63 19.59
C LYS A 250 -1.40 -4.23 19.25
N GLU A 251 -1.38 -5.47 18.79
CA GLU A 251 -2.55 -6.20 18.31
C GLU A 251 -3.39 -5.42 17.28
N GLY A 252 -2.71 -4.70 16.38
CA GLY A 252 -3.34 -3.93 15.30
C GLY A 252 -3.86 -2.56 15.72
N ARG A 253 -3.70 -2.17 16.98
CA ARG A 253 -4.11 -0.86 17.51
C ARG A 253 -2.90 -0.01 17.85
N ARG A 254 -3.01 1.32 17.65
CA ARG A 254 -1.92 2.24 18.00
C ARG A 254 -1.55 2.07 19.47
N HIS A 255 -0.25 1.99 19.74
CA HIS A 255 0.29 1.74 21.05
C HIS A 255 1.63 2.45 21.20
N GLY A 256 1.99 2.90 22.39
CA GLY A 256 3.25 3.59 22.63
C GLY A 256 3.31 4.99 22.01
N LEU A 257 4.54 5.44 21.75
CA LEU A 257 4.82 6.79 21.28
C LEU A 257 4.67 6.88 19.76
N GLU A 258 3.73 7.70 19.31
CA GLU A 258 3.65 8.20 17.94
C GLU A 258 4.45 9.50 17.82
N ILE A 259 5.25 9.62 16.77
CA ILE A 259 6.12 10.76 16.51
C ILE A 259 5.82 11.30 15.11
N ILE A 260 5.43 12.58 15.04
CA ILE A 260 5.38 13.37 13.82
C ILE A 260 6.63 14.25 13.81
N TYR A 261 7.47 14.10 12.80
CA TYR A 261 8.68 14.89 12.65
C TYR A 261 8.38 16.23 11.99
N ALA A 262 9.21 17.23 12.28
CA ALA A 262 9.09 18.55 11.67
C ALA A 262 9.25 18.47 10.14
N GLY A 263 8.46 19.26 9.42
CA GLY A 263 8.38 19.16 7.96
C GLY A 263 7.71 20.34 7.27
N MET A 264 7.47 20.18 5.97
CA MET A 264 6.80 21.12 5.08
C MET A 264 5.78 20.40 4.19
N ILE A 265 4.61 21.02 3.99
CA ILE A 265 3.65 20.67 2.94
C ILE A 265 3.44 21.90 2.07
N GLY A 266 4.05 21.91 0.89
CA GLY A 266 4.20 23.15 0.12
C GLY A 266 4.96 24.19 0.97
N ASP A 267 4.35 25.35 1.15
CA ASP A 267 4.92 26.44 1.97
C ASP A 267 4.51 26.36 3.45
N ASN A 268 3.69 25.38 3.85
CA ASN A 268 3.21 25.26 5.22
C ASN A 268 4.15 24.44 6.09
N HIS A 269 4.59 25.01 7.21
CA HIS A 269 5.41 24.33 8.19
C HIS A 269 4.59 23.38 9.07
N ILE A 270 5.05 22.15 9.19
CA ILE A 270 4.49 21.12 10.07
C ILE A 270 5.40 21.05 11.32
N PRO A 271 4.94 21.48 12.51
CA PRO A 271 5.75 21.38 13.72
C PRO A 271 5.91 19.92 14.16
N PRO A 272 7.03 19.57 14.80
CA PRO A 272 7.17 18.25 15.39
C PRO A 272 6.17 18.07 16.52
N SER A 273 5.61 16.88 16.66
CA SER A 273 4.71 16.55 17.76
C SER A 273 4.80 15.09 18.13
N THR A 274 4.39 14.78 19.35
CA THR A 274 4.32 13.41 19.86
C THR A 274 2.95 13.15 20.47
N GLN A 275 2.45 11.94 20.30
CA GLN A 275 1.20 11.48 20.92
C GLN A 275 1.44 10.12 21.55
N CYS A 276 0.92 9.90 22.75
CA CYS A 276 0.97 8.59 23.41
C CYS A 276 -0.34 7.85 23.18
N TRP A 277 -0.25 6.56 22.88
CA TRP A 277 -1.39 5.70 22.59
C TRP A 277 -1.35 4.44 23.45
N ASP A 278 -2.49 3.98 23.96
CA ASP A 278 -2.63 2.69 24.62
C ASP A 278 -3.88 1.99 24.09
N GLU A 279 -3.68 0.80 23.53
CA GLU A 279 -4.73 -0.02 22.92
C GLU A 279 -5.68 0.74 21.96
N GLY A 280 -5.13 1.70 21.21
CA GLY A 280 -5.86 2.53 20.24
C GLY A 280 -6.46 3.82 20.80
N GLU A 281 -6.32 4.09 22.09
CA GLU A 281 -6.80 5.33 22.72
C GLU A 281 -5.64 6.30 22.96
N ARG A 282 -5.87 7.57 22.64
CA ARG A 282 -4.86 8.62 22.87
C ARG A 282 -4.81 8.97 24.36
N ILE A 283 -3.65 8.79 24.98
CA ILE A 283 -3.41 9.20 26.37
C ILE A 283 -2.82 10.61 26.39
N LEU A 284 -3.42 11.48 27.20
CA LEU A 284 -2.89 12.81 27.50
C LEU A 284 -1.81 12.68 28.59
N THR A 285 -0.55 12.52 28.19
CA THR A 285 0.60 12.40 29.10
C THR A 285 1.84 13.10 28.52
N THR A 286 2.75 13.53 29.39
CA THR A 286 4.08 14.04 29.02
C THR A 286 5.12 12.93 28.87
N ASP A 287 4.90 11.78 29.52
CA ASP A 287 5.77 10.61 29.47
C ASP A 287 4.97 9.39 28.98
N CYS A 288 5.43 8.75 27.90
CA CYS A 288 4.76 7.58 27.32
C CYS A 288 5.44 6.30 27.79
N THR A 289 4.87 5.65 28.81
CA THR A 289 5.43 4.46 29.49
C THR A 289 4.64 3.18 29.22
N VAL A 290 3.86 3.15 28.14
CA VAL A 290 2.99 2.02 27.80
C VAL A 290 3.76 1.01 26.93
N ASP A 291 3.70 -0.27 27.32
CA ASP A 291 4.52 -1.40 26.79
C ASP A 291 3.97 -2.07 25.53
#